data_AF-A0AAV2HZI9-F1
#
_entry.id   AF-A0AAV2HZI9-F1
#
_cell.length_a   1.000
_cell.length_b   1.000
_cell.length_c   1.000
_cell.angle_alpha   90.00
_cell.angle_beta   90.00
_cell.angle_gamma   90.00
#
_symmetry.space_group_name_H-M   'P 1'
#
loop_
_entity.id
_entity.type
_entity.pdbx_description
1 polymer ?
#
loop_
_entity_poly.entity_id
_entity_poly.type
_entity_poly.pdbx_seq_one_letter_code
_entity_poly.pdbx_strand_id
1 'polypeptide(L)'
;MGKDDDKNVLKRGSVSKKDLMDEHVRLVQKEKELSQKYDEVKAIFQKLDEAYQTSKGTFSVQRYGKLKDMIKSATSESNIQQIQQAIQASPGQTAAWSGLTGLLSKAKVLSGESQDPALAQPPAKAPEKSSSFIKKIKKLTGFSDDPITDEEVMSEAQLTRDNGRKQRAITLLTNQLSKAVTQLEKLRQYYEASKSHAPPKRYQELKEMIKNACAEKF
;
A
#
# COMPACT_ATOMS: atom_id res chain seq x y z
N MET A 1 49.32 24.88 33.95
CA MET A 1 48.24 23.87 33.97
C MET A 1 47.37 24.10 32.76
N GLY A 2 47.51 23.30 31.72
CA GLY A 2 46.75 23.46 30.50
C GLY A 2 46.96 22.26 29.59
N LYS A 3 45.93 21.99 28.79
CA LYS A 3 45.82 20.92 27.78
C LYS A 3 45.59 19.56 28.47
N ASP A 4 44.57 18.78 28.11
CA ASP A 4 44.15 18.46 26.75
C ASP A 4 42.62 18.43 26.62
N ASP A 5 42.10 19.27 25.72
CA ASP A 5 40.74 19.16 25.20
C ASP A 5 40.65 17.88 24.35
N ASP A 6 39.82 16.95 24.81
CA ASP A 6 39.29 15.80 24.08
C ASP A 6 38.59 16.25 22.79
N LYS A 7 39.37 16.58 21.76
CA LYS A 7 38.91 16.72 20.37
C LYS A 7 38.72 15.33 19.75
N ASN A 8 37.91 14.50 20.39
CA ASN A 8 37.33 13.32 19.73
C ASN A 8 36.10 13.77 18.93
N VAL A 9 36.34 14.68 17.97
CA VAL A 9 35.36 15.02 16.93
C VAL A 9 35.25 13.78 16.07
N LEU A 10 34.30 12.93 16.43
CA LEU A 10 33.78 11.81 15.65
C LEU A 10 33.76 12.24 14.18
N LYS A 11 34.71 11.73 13.41
CA LYS A 11 34.65 11.71 11.94
C LYS A 11 33.36 11.00 11.60
N ARG A 12 32.27 11.76 11.47
CA ARG A 12 31.08 11.31 10.73
C ARG A 12 31.63 10.95 9.36
N GLY A 13 31.75 9.65 9.10
CA GLY A 13 32.24 9.15 7.82
C GLY A 13 31.44 9.85 6.73
N SER A 14 32.09 10.71 5.96
CA SER A 14 31.42 11.38 4.84
C SER A 14 31.02 10.27 3.88
N VAL A 15 29.72 10.05 3.73
CA VAL A 15 29.19 9.16 2.71
C VAL A 15 29.69 9.69 1.38
N SER A 16 30.33 8.84 0.56
CA SER A 16 30.88 9.31 -0.69
C SER A 16 29.76 9.65 -1.67
N LYS A 17 30.00 10.59 -2.60
CA LYS A 17 29.03 10.87 -3.69
C LYS A 17 28.63 9.60 -4.42
N LYS A 18 29.58 8.69 -4.64
CA LYS A 18 29.34 7.40 -5.29
C LYS A 18 28.33 6.55 -4.51
N ASP A 19 28.50 6.43 -3.19
CA ASP A 19 27.56 5.68 -2.35
C ASP A 19 26.15 6.31 -2.40
N LEU A 20 26.06 7.64 -2.45
CA LEU A 20 24.78 8.34 -2.59
C LEU A 20 24.11 8.09 -3.95
N MET A 21 24.89 8.01 -5.03
CA MET A 21 24.40 7.69 -6.38
C MET A 21 23.93 6.24 -6.46
N ASP A 22 24.72 5.29 -5.96
CA ASP A 22 24.38 3.87 -5.95
C ASP A 22 23.08 3.63 -5.14
N GLU A 23 22.96 4.30 -3.99
CA GLU A 23 21.72 4.29 -3.20
C GLU A 23 20.55 4.93 -3.94
N HIS A 24 20.77 6.04 -4.67
CA HIS A 24 19.73 6.69 -5.45
C HIS A 24 19.17 5.76 -6.52
N VAL A 25 20.04 5.15 -7.34
CA VAL A 25 19.64 4.20 -8.38
C VAL A 25 18.87 3.04 -7.78
N ARG A 26 19.33 2.48 -6.66
CA ARG A 26 18.64 1.41 -5.93
C ARG A 26 17.25 1.84 -5.46
N LEU A 27 17.10 3.04 -4.89
CA LEU A 27 15.83 3.55 -4.41
C LEU A 27 14.84 3.84 -5.55
N VAL A 28 15.32 4.39 -6.68
CA VAL A 28 14.49 4.62 -7.88
C VAL A 28 13.93 3.32 -8.42
N GLN A 29 14.79 2.31 -8.62
CA GLN A 29 14.36 1.01 -9.13
C GLN A 29 13.33 0.36 -8.20
N LYS A 30 13.57 0.43 -6.89
CA LYS A 30 12.67 -0.14 -5.89
C LYS A 30 11.33 0.59 -5.78
N GLU A 31 11.32 1.92 -5.84
CA GLU A 31 10.08 2.70 -5.88
C GLU A 31 9.23 2.29 -7.09
N LYS A 32 9.86 2.12 -8.26
CA LYS A 32 9.20 1.68 -9.49
C LYS A 32 8.60 0.28 -9.34
N GLU A 33 9.34 -0.67 -8.80
CA GLU A 33 8.86 -2.03 -8.53
C GLU A 33 7.66 -2.04 -7.58
N LEU A 34 7.75 -1.34 -6.45
CA LEU A 34 6.65 -1.23 -5.49
C LEU A 34 5.44 -0.52 -6.07
N SER A 35 5.64 0.51 -6.88
CA SER A 35 4.56 1.22 -7.58
C SER A 35 3.84 0.29 -8.54
N GLN A 36 4.57 -0.48 -9.35
CA GLN A 36 3.96 -1.46 -10.26
C GLN A 36 3.17 -2.52 -9.49
N LYS A 37 3.71 -3.04 -8.38
CA LYS A 37 3.00 -3.97 -7.52
C LYS A 37 1.76 -3.37 -6.89
N TYR A 38 1.82 -2.10 -6.51
CA TYR A 38 0.65 -1.40 -5.99
C TYR A 38 -0.45 -1.24 -7.06
N ASP A 39 -0.08 -0.93 -8.29
CA ASP A 39 -1.04 -0.86 -9.41
C ASP A 39 -1.67 -2.23 -9.71
N GLU A 40 -0.90 -3.32 -9.67
CA GLU A 40 -1.42 -4.69 -9.79
C GLU A 40 -2.45 -5.01 -8.69
N VAL A 41 -2.15 -4.65 -7.43
CA VAL A 41 -3.07 -4.83 -6.30
C VAL A 41 -4.33 -3.99 -6.44
N LYS A 42 -4.20 -2.74 -6.86
CA LYS A 42 -5.33 -1.86 -7.14
C LYS A 42 -6.24 -2.45 -8.22
N ALA A 43 -5.67 -3.04 -9.26
CA ALA A 43 -6.43 -3.73 -10.29
C ALA A 43 -7.23 -4.94 -9.75
N ILE A 44 -6.74 -5.63 -8.71
CA ILE A 44 -7.51 -6.70 -8.03
C ILE A 44 -8.77 -6.12 -7.38
N PHE A 45 -8.64 -5.04 -6.59
CA PHE A 45 -9.79 -4.42 -5.92
C PHE A 45 -10.77 -3.79 -6.92
N GLN A 46 -10.26 -3.18 -7.99
CA GLN A 46 -11.08 -2.64 -9.06
C GLN A 46 -11.87 -3.74 -9.77
N LYS A 47 -11.22 -4.86 -10.12
CA LYS A 47 -11.91 -6.03 -10.69
C LYS A 47 -12.98 -6.58 -9.74
N LEU A 48 -12.72 -6.59 -8.43
CA LEU A 48 -13.69 -7.03 -7.42
C LEU A 48 -14.94 -6.12 -7.42
N ASP A 49 -14.77 -4.80 -7.46
CA ASP A 49 -15.88 -3.84 -7.51
C ASP A 49 -16.63 -3.92 -8.86
N GLU A 50 -15.93 -3.87 -9.98
CA GLU A 50 -16.54 -3.97 -11.32
C GLU A 50 -17.35 -5.27 -11.48
N ALA A 51 -16.78 -6.39 -11.05
CA ALA A 51 -17.45 -7.67 -11.09
C ALA A 51 -18.65 -7.70 -10.13
N TYR A 52 -18.59 -7.04 -8.97
CA TYR A 52 -19.74 -6.84 -8.10
C TYR A 52 -20.84 -6.00 -8.75
N GLN A 53 -20.51 -4.86 -9.37
CA GLN A 53 -21.48 -3.99 -10.04
C GLN A 53 -22.17 -4.73 -11.19
N THR A 54 -21.41 -5.42 -12.04
CA THR A 54 -21.95 -6.20 -13.18
C THR A 54 -22.81 -7.37 -12.73
N SER A 55 -22.50 -7.97 -11.56
CA SER A 55 -23.30 -9.06 -11.00
C SER A 55 -24.73 -8.63 -10.65
N LYS A 56 -24.98 -7.33 -10.41
CA LYS A 56 -26.31 -6.80 -10.06
C LYS A 56 -27.36 -6.98 -11.15
N GLY A 57 -26.95 -7.21 -12.40
CA GLY A 57 -27.84 -7.49 -13.53
C GLY A 57 -28.18 -8.97 -13.73
N THR A 58 -27.51 -9.91 -13.06
CA THR A 58 -27.70 -11.35 -13.29
C THR A 58 -28.66 -12.00 -12.29
N PHE A 59 -29.22 -13.16 -12.65
CA PHE A 59 -30.06 -13.98 -11.76
C PHE A 59 -29.32 -14.38 -10.47
N SER A 60 -30.06 -14.54 -9.36
CA SER A 60 -29.52 -14.69 -8.00
C SER A 60 -28.52 -15.86 -7.85
N VAL A 61 -28.83 -17.01 -8.44
CA VAL A 61 -27.98 -18.21 -8.37
C VAL A 61 -26.65 -18.01 -9.09
N GLN A 62 -26.67 -17.47 -10.31
CA GLN A 62 -25.46 -17.17 -11.08
C GLN A 62 -24.62 -16.09 -10.40
N ARG A 63 -25.28 -15.08 -9.83
CA ARG A 63 -24.65 -14.00 -9.08
C ARG A 63 -23.82 -14.52 -7.92
N TYR A 64 -24.41 -15.43 -7.13
CA TYR A 64 -23.69 -16.06 -6.01
C TYR A 64 -22.42 -16.78 -6.46
N GLY A 65 -22.51 -17.58 -7.54
CA GLY A 65 -21.35 -18.26 -8.12
C GLY A 65 -20.25 -17.27 -8.50
N LYS A 66 -20.61 -16.21 -9.23
CA LYS A 66 -19.66 -15.15 -9.63
C LYS A 66 -18.98 -14.50 -8.42
N LEU A 67 -19.73 -14.06 -7.40
CA LEU A 67 -19.17 -13.38 -6.22
C LEU A 67 -18.17 -14.27 -5.47
N LYS A 68 -18.52 -15.55 -5.32
CA LYS A 68 -17.65 -16.56 -4.70
C LYS A 68 -16.33 -16.71 -5.48
N ASP A 69 -16.41 -16.83 -6.80
CA ASP A 69 -15.22 -17.05 -7.63
C ASP A 69 -14.32 -15.80 -7.69
N MET A 70 -14.92 -14.60 -7.69
CA MET A 70 -14.18 -13.34 -7.55
C MET A 70 -13.38 -13.28 -6.25
N ILE A 71 -14.03 -13.55 -5.11
CA ILE A 71 -13.38 -13.51 -3.80
C ILE A 71 -12.23 -14.51 -3.77
N LYS A 72 -12.45 -15.75 -4.21
CA LYS A 72 -11.40 -16.77 -4.29
C LYS A 72 -10.22 -16.34 -5.16
N SER A 73 -10.49 -15.75 -6.33
CA SER A 73 -9.45 -15.29 -7.24
C SER A 73 -8.66 -14.13 -6.64
N ALA A 74 -9.34 -13.15 -6.01
CA ALA A 74 -8.71 -12.00 -5.38
C ALA A 74 -7.85 -12.42 -4.19
N THR A 75 -8.38 -13.29 -3.32
CA THR A 75 -7.70 -13.81 -2.12
C THR A 75 -6.89 -15.08 -2.38
N SER A 76 -6.48 -15.31 -3.62
CA SER A 76 -5.64 -16.45 -3.94
C SER A 76 -4.31 -16.37 -3.18
N GLU A 77 -3.79 -17.52 -2.76
CA GLU A 77 -2.53 -17.59 -2.02
C GLU A 77 -1.39 -16.96 -2.84
N SER A 78 -1.40 -17.15 -4.16
CA SER A 78 -0.42 -16.53 -5.06
C SER A 78 -0.44 -15.00 -4.99
N ASN A 79 -1.62 -14.36 -5.00
CA ASN A 79 -1.70 -12.90 -4.90
C ASN A 79 -1.18 -12.41 -3.55
N ILE A 80 -1.61 -13.03 -2.45
CA ILE A 80 -1.19 -12.63 -1.10
C ILE A 80 0.33 -12.79 -0.93
N GLN A 81 0.88 -13.92 -1.36
CA GLN A 81 2.32 -14.18 -1.29
C GLN A 81 3.14 -13.21 -2.15
N GLN A 82 2.70 -12.91 -3.38
CA GLN A 82 3.40 -11.94 -4.24
C GLN A 82 3.48 -10.56 -3.58
N ILE A 83 2.41 -10.10 -2.93
CA ILE A 83 2.40 -8.81 -2.25
C ILE A 83 3.28 -8.85 -0.99
N GLN A 84 3.21 -9.93 -0.21
CA GLN A 84 4.06 -10.13 0.96
C GLN A 84 5.54 -10.20 0.59
N GLN A 85 5.90 -10.82 -0.53
CA GLN A 85 7.27 -10.86 -1.04
C GLN A 85 7.76 -9.47 -1.44
N ALA A 86 6.94 -8.67 -2.13
CA ALA A 86 7.28 -7.29 -2.50
C ALA A 86 7.53 -6.41 -1.26
N ILE A 87 6.75 -6.63 -0.21
CA ILE A 87 6.90 -6.04 1.13
C ILE A 87 8.25 -6.46 1.74
N GLN A 88 8.52 -7.77 1.85
CA GLN A 88 9.70 -8.32 2.54
C GLN A 88 11.02 -8.05 1.81
N ALA A 89 11.00 -7.96 0.48
CA ALA A 89 12.16 -7.64 -0.35
C ALA A 89 12.72 -6.23 -0.06
N SER A 90 12.12 -5.44 0.83
CA SER A 90 12.51 -4.08 1.18
C SER A 90 13.67 -4.06 2.21
N PRO A 91 14.95 -3.96 1.79
CA PRO A 91 16.09 -4.06 2.70
C PRO A 91 16.36 -2.65 3.23
N GLY A 92 15.98 -2.41 4.48
CA GLY A 92 16.13 -1.11 5.14
C GLY A 92 15.14 -0.86 6.29
N GLN A 93 14.09 -1.67 6.44
CA GLN A 93 13.10 -1.56 7.52
C GLN A 93 13.15 -2.71 8.54
N THR A 94 14.26 -3.44 8.62
CA THR A 94 14.38 -4.63 9.47
C THR A 94 14.20 -4.34 10.97
N ALA A 95 14.48 -3.13 11.45
CA ALA A 95 14.32 -2.80 12.87
C ALA A 95 12.89 -2.40 13.27
N ALA A 96 12.18 -1.62 12.45
CA ALA A 96 10.85 -1.12 12.81
C ALA A 96 9.71 -2.10 12.48
N TRP A 97 9.92 -2.98 11.51
CA TRP A 97 8.85 -3.82 10.96
C TRP A 97 8.81 -5.26 11.50
N SER A 98 9.95 -5.73 12.04
CA SER A 98 9.99 -6.98 12.82
C SER A 98 8.97 -6.95 13.98
N GLY A 99 8.76 -5.77 14.58
CA GLY A 99 7.74 -5.57 15.62
C GLY A 99 6.29 -5.66 15.14
N LEU A 100 5.97 -5.13 13.95
CA LEU A 100 4.59 -5.12 13.43
C LEU A 100 4.14 -6.48 12.90
N THR A 101 5.05 -7.26 12.32
CA THR A 101 4.76 -8.63 11.86
C THR A 101 4.46 -9.55 13.05
N GLY A 102 5.15 -9.35 14.18
CA GLY A 102 4.84 -10.00 15.46
C GLY A 102 3.52 -9.53 16.08
N LEU A 103 3.13 -8.27 15.87
CA LEU A 103 1.85 -7.73 16.36
C LEU A 103 0.65 -8.17 15.52
N LEU A 104 0.77 -8.29 14.20
CA LEU A 104 -0.29 -8.86 13.34
C LEU A 104 -0.53 -10.35 13.65
N SER A 105 0.54 -11.10 13.92
CA SER A 105 0.44 -12.49 14.36
C SER A 105 -0.20 -12.64 15.74
N LYS A 106 0.01 -11.66 16.65
CA LYS A 106 -0.66 -11.62 17.96
C LYS A 106 -2.08 -11.04 17.92
N ALA A 107 -2.39 -10.11 17.04
CA ALA A 107 -3.73 -9.53 16.88
C ALA A 107 -4.75 -10.55 16.35
N LYS A 108 -4.29 -11.57 15.60
CA LYS A 108 -5.10 -12.73 15.20
C LYS A 108 -5.62 -13.56 16.39
N VAL A 109 -5.03 -13.41 17.58
CA VAL A 109 -5.45 -14.12 18.80
C VAL A 109 -6.42 -13.30 19.65
N LEU A 110 -6.53 -11.98 19.42
CA LEU A 110 -7.26 -11.06 20.32
C LEU A 110 -8.51 -10.41 19.71
N SER A 111 -8.79 -10.59 18.42
CA SER A 111 -9.98 -9.98 17.78
C SER A 111 -11.14 -10.96 17.71
N GLY A 112 -11.66 -11.30 18.89
CA GLY A 112 -13.00 -11.84 19.08
C GLY A 112 -13.74 -10.94 20.06
N GLU A 113 -14.93 -10.51 19.65
CA GLU A 113 -16.01 -9.94 20.48
C GLU A 113 -16.14 -8.39 20.61
N SER A 114 -17.22 -7.89 20.00
CA SER A 114 -18.13 -6.79 20.44
C SER A 114 -18.11 -5.39 19.77
N GLN A 115 -19.18 -5.20 18.97
CA GLN A 115 -20.08 -4.05 18.71
C GLN A 115 -20.17 -2.95 19.81
N ASP A 116 -20.62 -1.69 19.62
CA ASP A 116 -20.99 -0.75 18.53
C ASP A 116 -21.29 0.64 19.24
N PRO A 117 -22.00 1.68 18.71
CA PRO A 117 -21.46 3.01 18.37
C PRO A 117 -22.05 4.23 19.14
N ALA A 118 -21.46 5.44 18.99
CA ALA A 118 -22.19 6.73 19.16
C ALA A 118 -21.53 7.97 18.50
N LEU A 119 -22.42 8.87 18.04
CA LEU A 119 -22.34 10.11 17.24
C LEU A 119 -21.55 11.32 17.81
N ALA A 120 -21.02 12.20 16.93
CA ALA A 120 -21.19 13.68 16.96
C ALA A 120 -20.58 14.40 15.72
N GLN A 121 -21.07 15.62 15.47
CA GLN A 121 -21.16 16.41 14.22
C GLN A 121 -19.98 17.40 13.90
N PRO A 122 -20.00 18.16 12.76
CA PRO A 122 -18.82 18.72 12.07
C PRO A 122 -18.59 20.24 12.26
N PRO A 123 -17.48 20.80 11.71
CA PRO A 123 -17.48 22.20 11.26
C PRO A 123 -16.94 22.47 9.83
N ALA A 124 -17.74 23.27 9.11
CA ALA A 124 -17.48 24.37 8.16
C ALA A 124 -16.21 24.47 7.26
N LYS A 125 -16.47 24.61 5.94
CA LYS A 125 -16.02 25.60 4.89
C LYS A 125 -14.65 26.31 5.09
N ALA A 126 -13.73 26.55 4.13
CA ALA A 126 -13.59 26.55 2.65
C ALA A 126 -12.05 26.67 2.32
N PRO A 127 -11.51 26.95 1.09
CA PRO A 127 -12.01 26.91 -0.29
C PRO A 127 -11.15 26.07 -1.28
N GLU A 128 -11.68 25.90 -2.50
CA GLU A 128 -11.13 25.24 -3.71
C GLU A 128 -9.94 26.03 -4.30
N LYS A 129 -8.81 25.45 -4.73
CA LYS A 129 -8.53 24.47 -5.81
C LYS A 129 -8.78 24.97 -7.25
N SER A 130 -7.81 25.70 -7.81
CA SER A 130 -7.71 25.99 -9.26
C SER A 130 -6.37 25.54 -9.91
N SER A 131 -5.68 24.54 -9.35
CA SER A 131 -4.36 24.07 -9.88
C SER A 131 -4.38 22.68 -10.53
N SER A 132 -5.50 21.94 -10.49
CA SER A 132 -5.52 20.52 -10.84
C SER A 132 -5.74 20.18 -12.32
N PHE A 133 -6.11 21.16 -13.17
CA PHE A 133 -6.35 20.90 -14.60
C PHE A 133 -5.06 20.96 -15.43
N ILE A 134 -4.13 21.87 -15.13
CA ILE A 134 -2.84 21.98 -15.86
C ILE A 134 -1.97 20.73 -15.65
N LYS A 135 -2.02 20.11 -14.47
CA LYS A 135 -1.27 18.87 -14.18
C LYS A 135 -1.80 17.63 -14.93
N LYS A 136 -3.06 17.63 -15.39
CA LYS A 136 -3.63 16.51 -16.14
C LYS A 136 -3.32 16.57 -17.63
N ILE A 137 -3.20 17.77 -18.20
CA ILE A 137 -2.84 17.94 -19.62
C ILE A 137 -1.38 17.52 -19.87
N LYS A 138 -0.44 17.84 -18.96
CA LYS A 138 0.97 17.41 -19.07
C LYS A 138 1.17 15.88 -19.02
N LYS A 139 0.30 15.12 -18.33
CA LYS A 139 0.40 13.65 -18.26
C LYS A 139 -0.09 12.94 -19.53
N LEU A 140 -0.87 13.61 -20.39
CA LEU A 140 -1.45 12.99 -21.60
C LEU A 140 -0.52 13.11 -22.83
N THR A 141 0.46 14.03 -22.80
CA THR A 141 1.33 14.33 -23.96
C THR A 141 2.61 13.50 -24.01
N GLY A 142 2.80 12.48 -23.17
CA GLY A 142 4.00 11.62 -23.20
C GLY A 142 5.32 12.31 -22.77
N PHE A 143 5.28 13.60 -22.47
CA PHE A 143 6.33 14.30 -21.73
C PHE A 143 6.10 14.03 -20.24
N SER A 144 6.54 12.88 -19.74
CA SER A 144 6.74 12.74 -18.29
C SER A 144 7.76 13.80 -17.90
N ASP A 145 7.28 14.86 -17.26
CA ASP A 145 8.04 16.00 -16.73
C ASP A 145 8.93 15.58 -15.53
N ASP A 146 9.32 14.31 -15.47
CA ASP A 146 10.45 13.88 -14.69
C ASP A 146 11.67 14.22 -15.56
N PRO A 147 12.40 15.32 -15.26
CA PRO A 147 13.63 15.58 -15.98
C PRO A 147 14.49 14.32 -15.89
N ILE A 148 14.99 13.86 -17.03
CA ILE A 148 16.07 12.88 -17.06
C ILE A 148 17.28 13.62 -16.49
N THR A 149 17.32 13.72 -15.17
CA THR A 149 18.45 14.27 -14.44
C THR A 149 19.45 13.14 -14.34
N ASP A 150 20.45 13.16 -15.22
CA ASP A 150 21.59 12.24 -15.13
C ASP A 150 22.12 12.25 -13.69
N GLU A 151 22.20 11.09 -13.06
CA GLU A 151 22.62 10.99 -11.66
C GLU A 151 24.03 11.55 -11.44
N GLU A 152 24.86 11.53 -12.48
CA GLU A 152 26.22 12.05 -12.48
C GLU A 152 26.28 13.57 -12.28
N VAL A 153 25.29 14.29 -12.81
CA VAL A 153 25.19 15.76 -12.78
C VAL A 153 24.63 16.27 -11.44
N MET A 154 23.99 15.40 -10.65
CA MET A 154 23.44 15.78 -9.35
C MET A 154 24.54 16.06 -8.32
N SER A 155 24.39 17.15 -7.58
CA SER A 155 25.22 17.44 -6.40
C SER A 155 24.92 16.47 -5.25
N GLU A 156 25.87 16.26 -4.34
CA GLU A 156 25.69 15.41 -3.15
C GLU A 156 24.49 15.84 -2.30
N ALA A 157 24.26 17.16 -2.19
CA ALA A 157 23.13 17.71 -1.48
C ALA A 157 21.78 17.38 -2.15
N GLN A 158 21.73 17.39 -3.49
CA GLN A 158 20.54 16.97 -4.25
C GLN A 158 20.31 15.47 -4.10
N LEU A 159 21.34 14.64 -4.28
CA LEU A 159 21.26 13.19 -4.10
C LEU A 159 20.73 12.81 -2.71
N THR A 160 21.26 13.43 -1.66
CA THR A 160 20.80 13.21 -0.28
C THR A 160 19.32 13.57 -0.12
N ARG A 161 18.90 14.70 -0.67
CA ARG A 161 17.51 15.18 -0.59
C ARG A 161 16.56 14.24 -1.33
N ASP A 162 16.93 13.80 -2.53
CA ASP A 162 16.10 12.94 -3.35
C ASP A 162 16.05 11.51 -2.83
N ASN A 163 17.16 10.96 -2.32
CA ASN A 163 17.17 9.70 -1.56
C ASN A 163 16.17 9.76 -0.40
N GLY A 164 16.19 10.84 0.38
CA GLY A 164 15.22 11.05 1.47
C GLY A 164 13.76 11.21 0.99
N ARG A 165 13.50 11.66 -0.24
CA ARG A 165 12.15 11.68 -0.82
C ARG A 165 11.73 10.28 -1.27
N LYS A 166 12.60 9.56 -1.98
CA LYS A 166 12.36 8.19 -2.46
C LYS A 166 12.14 7.21 -1.32
N GLN A 167 12.91 7.31 -0.24
CA GLN A 167 12.69 6.49 0.97
C GLN A 167 11.31 6.72 1.59
N ARG A 168 10.82 7.97 1.61
CA ARG A 168 9.46 8.28 2.08
C ARG A 168 8.38 7.71 1.16
N ALA A 169 8.57 7.82 -0.15
CA ALA A 169 7.67 7.24 -1.14
C ALA A 169 7.59 5.71 -1.02
N ILE A 170 8.75 5.05 -0.93
CA ILE A 170 8.85 3.60 -0.67
C ILE A 170 8.12 3.23 0.63
N THR A 171 8.31 3.98 1.71
CA THR A 171 7.63 3.71 2.99
C THR A 171 6.11 3.84 2.86
N LEU A 172 5.63 4.85 2.12
CA LEU A 172 4.21 5.04 1.87
C LEU A 172 3.62 3.87 1.06
N LEU A 173 4.26 3.51 -0.07
CA LEU A 173 3.83 2.39 -0.92
C LEU A 173 3.83 1.07 -0.13
N THR A 174 4.87 0.85 0.65
CA THR A 174 4.99 -0.33 1.52
C THR A 174 3.82 -0.41 2.50
N ASN A 175 3.48 0.69 3.17
CA ASN A 175 2.34 0.75 4.09
C ASN A 175 1.01 0.51 3.38
N GLN A 176 0.84 1.02 2.16
CA GLN A 176 -0.36 0.80 1.35
C GLN A 176 -0.51 -0.68 0.95
N LEU A 177 0.58 -1.31 0.51
CA LEU A 177 0.60 -2.75 0.21
C LEU A 177 0.28 -3.59 1.45
N SER A 178 0.81 -3.25 2.63
CA SER A 178 0.49 -3.96 3.87
C SER A 178 -0.98 -3.86 4.27
N LYS A 179 -1.59 -2.68 4.08
CA LYS A 179 -3.03 -2.51 4.29
C LYS A 179 -3.83 -3.38 3.32
N ALA A 180 -3.45 -3.39 2.05
CA ALA A 180 -4.09 -4.21 1.04
C ALA A 180 -4.00 -5.71 1.36
N VAL A 181 -2.84 -6.21 1.80
CA VAL A 181 -2.68 -7.61 2.25
C VAL A 181 -3.60 -7.91 3.42
N THR A 182 -3.61 -7.05 4.44
CA THR A 182 -4.48 -7.23 5.61
C THR A 182 -5.95 -7.31 5.20
N GLN A 183 -6.36 -6.48 4.23
CA GLN A 183 -7.73 -6.48 3.72
C GLN A 183 -8.07 -7.75 2.93
N LEU A 184 -7.16 -8.23 2.08
CA LEU A 184 -7.33 -9.50 1.36
C LEU A 184 -7.37 -10.70 2.32
N GLU A 185 -6.55 -10.69 3.38
CA GLU A 185 -6.57 -11.74 4.40
C GLU A 185 -7.86 -11.73 5.21
N LYS A 186 -8.37 -10.55 5.61
CA LYS A 186 -9.69 -10.43 6.26
C LYS A 186 -10.80 -10.92 5.35
N LEU A 187 -10.78 -10.52 4.07
CA LEU A 187 -11.74 -11.00 3.07
C LEU A 187 -11.70 -12.53 2.95
N ARG A 188 -10.50 -13.13 2.94
CA ARG A 188 -10.32 -14.58 2.94
C ARG A 188 -10.92 -15.24 4.18
N GLN A 189 -10.63 -14.71 5.36
CA GLN A 189 -11.12 -15.26 6.64
C GLN A 189 -12.64 -15.17 6.74
N TYR A 190 -13.24 -14.03 6.40
CA TYR A 190 -14.68 -13.88 6.39
C TYR A 190 -15.34 -14.80 5.35
N TYR A 191 -14.75 -14.93 4.17
CA TYR A 191 -15.23 -15.86 3.16
C TYR A 191 -15.25 -17.31 3.67
N GLU A 192 -14.19 -17.75 4.36
CA GLU A 192 -14.13 -19.09 4.97
C GLU A 192 -15.18 -19.24 6.09
N ALA A 193 -15.32 -18.26 6.97
CA ALA A 193 -16.32 -18.26 8.03
C ALA A 193 -17.76 -18.32 7.48
N SER A 194 -18.03 -17.65 6.35
CA SER A 194 -19.36 -17.64 5.71
C SER A 194 -19.82 -19.02 5.24
N LYS A 195 -18.92 -20.00 5.09
CA LYS A 195 -19.24 -21.34 4.59
C LYS A 195 -20.17 -22.12 5.52
N SER A 196 -20.25 -21.75 6.81
CA SER A 196 -21.16 -22.37 7.78
C SER A 196 -22.62 -21.88 7.64
N HIS A 197 -22.85 -20.78 6.92
CA HIS A 197 -24.16 -20.17 6.80
C HIS A 197 -24.98 -20.72 5.62
N ALA A 198 -26.30 -20.72 5.78
CA ALA A 198 -27.24 -21.10 4.73
C ALA A 198 -27.08 -20.18 3.48
N PRO A 199 -27.32 -20.69 2.26
CA PRO A 199 -27.02 -19.96 1.02
C PRO A 199 -27.61 -18.54 0.92
N PRO A 200 -28.87 -18.26 1.33
CA PRO A 200 -29.41 -16.91 1.27
C PRO A 200 -28.68 -15.91 2.18
N LYS A 201 -28.36 -16.33 3.41
CA LYS A 201 -27.60 -15.51 4.37
C LYS A 201 -26.17 -15.31 3.89
N ARG A 202 -25.52 -16.39 3.48
CA ARG A 202 -24.15 -16.36 2.94
C ARG A 202 -24.02 -15.41 1.75
N TYR A 203 -24.99 -15.41 0.84
CA TYR A 203 -24.99 -14.47 -0.28
C TYR A 203 -24.98 -13.00 0.15
N GLN A 204 -25.77 -12.62 1.16
CA GLN A 204 -25.76 -11.26 1.70
C GLN A 204 -24.39 -10.93 2.32
N GLU A 205 -23.81 -11.86 3.06
CA GLU A 205 -22.48 -11.68 3.64
C GLU A 205 -21.40 -11.49 2.58
N LEU A 206 -21.37 -12.31 1.51
CA LEU A 206 -20.41 -12.15 0.41
C LEU A 206 -20.51 -10.75 -0.24
N LYS A 207 -21.74 -10.25 -0.40
CA LYS A 207 -21.99 -8.91 -0.92
C LYS A 207 -21.43 -7.83 0.00
N GLU A 208 -21.69 -7.91 1.30
CA GLU A 208 -21.18 -6.93 2.26
C GLU A 208 -19.65 -7.01 2.40
N MET A 209 -19.07 -8.22 2.34
CA MET A 209 -17.61 -8.40 2.32
C MET A 209 -16.95 -7.69 1.13
N ILE A 210 -17.51 -7.84 -0.08
CA ILE A 210 -16.97 -7.17 -1.28
C ILE A 210 -17.09 -5.66 -1.17
N LYS A 211 -18.26 -5.15 -0.73
CA LYS A 211 -18.43 -3.71 -0.49
C LYS A 211 -17.43 -3.17 0.51
N ASN A 212 -17.24 -3.85 1.64
CA ASN A 212 -16.30 -3.42 2.68
C ASN A 212 -14.85 -3.50 2.20
N ALA A 213 -14.50 -4.53 1.43
CA ALA A 213 -13.18 -4.67 0.81
C ALA A 213 -12.88 -3.52 -0.16
N CYS A 214 -13.86 -3.08 -0.95
CA CYS A 214 -13.71 -2.00 -1.94
C CYS A 214 -14.01 -0.59 -1.39
N ALA A 215 -14.56 -0.45 -0.19
CA ALA A 215 -14.88 0.84 0.40
C ALA A 215 -13.62 1.63 0.77
N GLU A 216 -12.54 0.92 1.15
CA GLU A 216 -11.23 1.54 1.31
C GLU A 216 -10.69 1.96 -0.05
N LYS A 217 -10.40 3.25 -0.21
CA LYS A 217 -9.85 3.79 -1.46
C LYS A 217 -8.37 3.44 -1.56
N PHE A 218 -8.02 2.64 -2.56
CA PHE A 218 -6.67 2.37 -3.04
C PHE A 218 -6.40 3.18 -4.32
#